data_AF-A0A966DYL3-F1
#
_entry.id   AF-A0A966DYL3-F1
#
_cell.length_a   1.000
_cell.length_b   1.000
_cell.length_c   1.000
_cell.angle_alpha   90.00
_cell.angle_beta   90.00
_cell.angle_gamma   90.00
#
_symmetry.space_group_name_H-M   'P 1'
#
loop_
_entity.id
_entity.type
_entity.pdbx_description
1 polymer ?
#
loop_
_entity_poly.entity_id
_entity_poly.type
_entity_poly.pdbx_seq_one_letter_code
_entity_poly.pdbx_strand_id
1 'polypeptide(L)' 'MNDAEPQSPCISVCLLDEGDICVGCCRSADEITDWFMANAEGKREILKRARERREAASAIRLD' A
#
# COMPACT_ATOMS: atom_id res chain seq x y z
N MET A 1 -17.04 20.20 0.75
CA MET A 1 -16.39 19.36 1.79
C MET A 1 -15.50 18.40 1.03
N ASN A 2 -14.19 18.65 0.98
CA ASN A 2 -13.29 17.71 0.30
C ASN A 2 -12.77 16.72 1.34
N ASP A 3 -13.60 15.73 1.66
CA ASP A 3 -13.14 14.46 2.19
C ASP A 3 -12.29 13.81 1.09
N ALA A 4 -11.04 14.28 0.99
CA ALA A 4 -10.18 13.99 -0.14
C ALA A 4 -9.98 12.47 -0.25
N GLU A 5 -10.41 11.92 -1.38
CA GLU A 5 -10.21 10.51 -1.68
C GLU A 5 -8.70 10.22 -1.69
N PRO A 6 -8.23 9.26 -0.85
CA PRO A 6 -6.81 8.93 -0.80
C PRO A 6 -6.32 8.45 -2.16
N GLN A 7 -5.20 9.01 -2.60
CA GLN A 7 -4.59 8.64 -3.87
C GLN A 7 -3.91 7.28 -3.76
N SER A 8 -3.96 6.52 -4.85
CA SER A 8 -3.32 5.19 -4.91
C SER A 8 -1.80 5.33 -4.77
N PRO A 9 -1.13 4.52 -3.94
CA PRO A 9 0.32 4.54 -3.77
C PRO A 9 1.04 3.73 -4.87
N CYS A 10 0.30 3.27 -5.89
CA CYS A 10 0.82 2.40 -6.94
C CYS A 10 1.84 3.13 -7.81
N ILE A 11 3.01 2.52 -8.01
CA ILE A 11 4.07 3.03 -8.90
C ILE A 11 4.03 2.38 -10.29
N SER A 12 2.91 1.74 -10.66
CA SER A 12 2.75 0.98 -11.91
C SER A 12 3.74 -0.18 -12.08
N VAL A 13 4.29 -0.68 -10.98
CA VAL A 13 5.10 -1.90 -10.92
C VAL A 13 4.35 -2.92 -10.07
N CYS A 14 3.91 -4.01 -10.69
CA CYS A 14 3.22 -5.10 -10.01
C CYS A 14 4.16 -6.31 -9.94
N LEU A 15 4.93 -6.38 -8.86
CA LEU A 15 5.78 -7.51 -8.53
C LEU A 15 5.48 -7.89 -7.08
N LEU A 16 4.90 -9.08 -6.88
CA LEU A 16 4.59 -9.64 -5.57
C LEU A 16 5.77 -10.51 -5.10
N ASP A 17 6.05 -10.49 -3.80
CA ASP A 17 6.97 -11.43 -3.15
C ASP A 17 6.26 -12.75 -2.76
N GLU A 18 6.97 -13.64 -2.07
CA GLU A 18 6.43 -14.93 -1.60
C GLU A 18 5.29 -14.79 -0.58
N GLY A 19 5.11 -13.61 0.02
CA GLY A 19 4.03 -13.29 0.95
C GLY A 19 2.87 -12.53 0.31
N ASP A 20 2.79 -12.53 -1.02
CA ASP A 20 1.79 -11.77 -1.80
C ASP A 20 1.83 -10.26 -1.53
N ILE A 21 2.99 -9.72 -1.12
CA ILE A 21 3.18 -8.29 -0.92
C ILE A 21 3.86 -7.69 -2.14
N CYS A 22 3.25 -6.62 -2.67
CA CYS A 22 3.84 -5.87 -3.77
C CYS A 22 5.12 -5.15 -3.31
N VAL A 23 6.27 -5.49 -3.88
CA VAL A 23 7.55 -4.87 -3.51
C VAL A 23 7.65 -3.39 -3.88
N GLY A 24 6.80 -2.93 -4.80
CA GLY A 24 6.77 -1.53 -5.24
C GLY A 24 5.91 -0.62 -4.36
N CYS A 25 4.68 -1.05 -4.03
CA CYS A 25 3.73 -0.25 -3.25
C CYS A 25 3.44 -0.78 -1.84
N CYS A 26 4.04 -1.90 -1.46
CA CYS A 26 3.94 -2.56 -0.15
C CYS A 26 2.51 -2.93 0.29
N ARG A 27 1.56 -2.98 -0.66
CA ARG A 27 0.22 -3.52 -0.45
C ARG A 27 0.19 -5.02 -0.68
N SER A 28 -0.64 -5.75 0.04
CA SER A 28 -0.91 -7.16 -0.27
C SER A 28 -1.78 -7.29 -1.53
N ALA A 29 -1.78 -8.48 -2.14
CA ALA A 29 -2.68 -8.80 -3.25
C ALA A 29 -4.16 -8.55 -2.91
N ASP A 30 -4.58 -8.90 -1.69
CA ASP A 30 -5.93 -8.63 -1.19
C ASP A 30 -6.21 -7.13 -1.13
N GLU A 31 -5.31 -6.33 -0.55
CA GLU A 31 -5.47 -4.88 -0.44
C GLU A 31 -5.48 -4.18 -1.82
N ILE A 32 -4.77 -4.73 -2.81
CA ILE A 32 -4.81 -4.25 -4.19
C ILE A 32 -6.20 -4.45 -4.79
N THR A 33 -6.82 -5.60 -4.51
CA THR A 33 -8.16 -5.95 -4.98
C THR A 33 -9.23 -5.12 -4.24
N ASP A 34 -9.12 -5.05 -2.92
CA ASP A 34 -10.03 -4.32 -2.05
C ASP A 34 -10.00 -2.80 -2.29
N TRP A 35 -8.88 -2.25 -2.76
CA TRP A 35 -8.73 -0.81 -3.01
C TRP A 35 -9.84 -0.21 -3.87
N PHE A 36 -10.32 -0.95 -4.88
CA PHE A 36 -11.36 -0.47 -5.79
C PHE A 36 -12.75 -0.45 -5.14
N MET A 37 -12.96 -1.27 -4.12
CA MET A 37 -14.24 -1.39 -3.40
C MET A 37 -14.24 -0.66 -2.06
N ALA A 38 -13.05 -0.29 -1.55
CA ALA A 38 -12.89 0.38 -0.27
C ALA A 38 -13.39 1.83 -0.32
N ASN A 39 -14.02 2.26 0.78
CA ASN A 39 -14.35 3.66 1.02
C ASN A 39 -13.09 4.47 1.43
N ALA A 40 -13.22 5.79 1.59
CA ALA A 40 -12.09 6.65 1.91
C ALA A 40 -11.36 6.27 3.21
N GLU A 41 -12.08 5.76 4.22
CA GLU A 41 -11.49 5.29 5.48
C GLU A 41 -10.72 3.98 5.28
N GLY A 42 -11.30 3.00 4.59
CA GLY A 42 -10.64 1.74 4.26
C GLY A 42 -9.39 1.96 3.41
N LYS A 43 -9.43 2.87 2.44
CA LYS A 43 -8.26 3.28 1.66
C LYS A 43 -7.15 3.85 2.56
N ARG A 44 -7.49 4.67 3.56
CA ARG A 44 -6.49 5.21 4.52
C ARG A 44 -5.86 4.12 5.37
N GLU A 45 -6.64 3.14 5.81
CA GLU A 45 -6.11 2.00 6.59
C GLU A 45 -5.20 1.12 5.74
N ILE A 46 -5.56 0.85 4.48
CA ILE A 46 -4.68 0.13 3.53
C ILE A 46 -3.36 0.89 3.35
N LEU A 47 -3.41 2.20 3.14
CA LEU A 47 -2.21 3.03 3.01
C LEU A 47 -1.34 3.00 4.26
N LYS A 48 -1.95 3.03 5.44
CA LYS A 48 -1.24 2.97 6.73
C LYS A 48 -0.48 1.65 6.88
N ARG A 49 -1.14 0.52 6.64
CA ARG A 49 -0.51 -0.82 6.70
C ARG A 49 0.61 -0.97 5.67
N ALA A 50 0.38 -0.50 4.44
CA ALA A 50 1.40 -0.53 3.40
C ALA A 50 2.63 0.32 3.77
N ARG A 51 2.42 1.49 4.38
CA ARG A 51 3.50 2.34 4.89
C ARG A 51 4.28 1.67 6.00
N GLU A 52 3.62 1.05 6.97
CA GLU A 52 4.26 0.31 8.07
C GLU A 52 5.13 -0.85 7.52
N ARG A 53 4.61 -1.63 6.56
CA ARG A 53 5.39 -2.69 5.89
C ARG A 53 6.59 -2.12 5.13
N ARG A 54 6.42 -0.97 4.46
CA ARG A 54 7.53 -0.29 3.77
C ARG A 54 8.62 0.15 4.73
N GLU A 55 8.27 0.71 5.88
CA GLU A 55 9.23 1.13 6.91
C GLU A 55 9.97 -0.08 7.52
N ALA A 56 9.25 -1.19 7.74
CA ALA A 56 9.86 -2.44 8.20
C ALA A 56 10.83 -3.05 7.17
N ALA A 57 10.48 -3.02 5.88
CA ALA A 57 11.31 -3.53 4.79
C ALA A 57 12.49 -2.60 4.45
N SER A 58 12.30 -1.28 4.60
CA SER A 58 13.29 -0.24 4.26
C SER A 58 14.22 0.10 5.43
N ALA A 59 14.39 -0.80 6.40
CA ALA A 59 15.40 -0.65 7.46
C ALA A 59 16.86 -0.69 6.96
N ILE A 60 17.08 -0.60 5.64
CA ILE A 60 18.37 -0.22 5.06
C ILE A 60 18.60 1.25 5.39
N ARG A 61 19.21 1.50 6.55
CA ARG A 61 19.92 2.75 6.79
C ARG A 61 21.07 2.78 5.79
N LEU A 62 20.97 3.65 4.79
CA LEU A 62 22.13 4.12 4.06
C LEU A 62 22.72 5.24 4.92
N ASP A 63 23.54 4.86 5.91
CA ASP A 63 24.54 5.79 6.45
C ASP A 63 25.59 6.15 5.40
#